data_AF-A0A351X2E0-F1
#
_entry.id   AF-A0A351X2E0-F1
#
_cell.length_a   1.000
_cell.length_b   1.000
_cell.length_c   1.000
_cell.angle_alpha   90.00
_cell.angle_beta   90.00
_cell.angle_gamma   90.00
#
_symmetry.space_group_name_H-M   'P 1'
#
loop_
_entity.id
_entity.type
_entity.pdbx_description
1 polymer ?
#
loop_
_entity_poly.entity_id
_entity_poly.type
_entity_poly.pdbx_seq_one_letter_code
_entity_poly.pdbx_strand_id
1 'polypeptide(L)'
;MKELFTSRKFWMTVLALLVIIISAFVPSFAIDQERGAGLAVIVVSYVIGVSVDPGPGGWAGVFRSRKFWAAAVGLTVIFLDGFGVKLPFGITEGQLADIAVVLGAYIAGVALEGKIPSFNPTR
;
A
#
# COMPACT_ATOMS: atom_id res chain seq x y z
N MET A 1 24.97 4.12 1.99
CA MET A 1 24.41 2.83 2.50
C MET A 1 23.38 3.01 3.61
N LYS A 2 23.63 3.80 4.68
CA LYS A 2 22.64 4.07 5.74
C LYS A 2 21.27 4.53 5.22
N GLU A 3 21.26 5.38 4.19
CA GLU A 3 20.02 5.93 3.63
C GLU A 3 19.11 4.90 2.95
N LEU A 4 19.68 3.85 2.34
CA LEU A 4 18.91 2.79 1.67
C LEU A 4 18.10 1.97 2.68
N PHE A 5 18.73 1.56 3.78
CA PHE A 5 18.09 0.78 4.85
C PHE A 5 17.06 1.58 5.65
N THR A 6 17.03 2.89 5.51
CA THR A 6 15.98 3.76 6.10
C THR A 6 14.90 4.18 5.11
N SER A 7 15.07 3.87 3.81
CA SER A 7 14.13 4.29 2.77
C SER A 7 12.86 3.44 2.80
N ARG A 8 11.74 4.05 3.20
CA ARG A 8 10.40 3.41 3.15
C ARG A 8 10.02 2.94 1.76
N LYS A 9 10.44 3.67 0.72
CA LYS A 9 10.17 3.33 -0.68
C LYS A 9 10.89 2.05 -1.06
N PHE A 10 12.17 1.96 -0.69
CA PHE A 10 12.98 0.76 -0.90
C PHE A 10 12.34 -0.46 -0.23
N TRP A 11 12.01 -0.36 1.07
CA TRP A 11 11.41 -1.48 1.79
C TRP A 11 10.03 -1.89 1.24
N MET A 12 9.20 -0.93 0.80
CA MET A 12 7.93 -1.27 0.15
C MET A 12 8.16 -2.06 -1.15
N THR A 13 9.10 -1.62 -1.99
CA THR A 13 9.43 -2.32 -3.24
C THR A 13 10.01 -3.72 -2.96
N VAL A 14 10.89 -3.84 -1.97
CA VAL A 14 11.43 -5.14 -1.54
C VAL A 14 10.32 -6.07 -1.07
N LEU A 15 9.39 -5.59 -0.24
CA LEU A 15 8.26 -6.39 0.22
C LEU A 15 7.35 -6.84 -0.93
N ALA A 16 7.04 -5.94 -1.87
CA ALA A 16 6.26 -6.29 -3.06
C ALA A 16 6.93 -7.35 -3.92
N LEU A 17 8.25 -7.22 -4.15
CA LEU A 17 9.03 -8.22 -4.88
C LEU A 17 9.08 -9.55 -4.13
N LEU A 18 9.25 -9.54 -2.81
CA LEU A 18 9.21 -10.75 -1.99
C LEU A 18 7.86 -11.47 -2.12
N VAL A 19 6.75 -10.73 -2.11
CA VAL A 19 5.40 -11.30 -2.30
C VAL A 19 5.27 -11.98 -3.66
N ILE A 20 5.75 -11.35 -4.74
CA ILE A 20 5.75 -11.94 -6.09
C ILE A 20 6.63 -13.20 -6.13
N ILE A 21 7.83 -13.14 -5.54
CA ILE A 21 8.73 -14.31 -5.47
C ILE A 21 8.07 -15.44 -4.70
N ILE A 22 7.46 -15.17 -3.53
CA ILE A 22 6.78 -16.17 -2.73
C ILE A 22 5.66 -16.85 -3.52
N SER A 23 4.89 -16.10 -4.32
CA SER A 23 3.84 -16.69 -5.18
C SER A 23 4.36 -17.64 -6.26
N ALA A 24 5.63 -17.50 -6.66
CA ALA A 24 6.25 -18.41 -7.61
C ALA A 24 6.73 -19.72 -6.96
N PHE A 25 7.04 -19.71 -5.66
CA PHE A 25 7.66 -20.86 -4.97
C PHE A 25 6.73 -21.55 -3.97
N VAL A 26 5.64 -20.91 -3.53
CA VAL A 26 4.69 -21.45 -2.55
C VAL A 26 3.37 -21.75 -3.25
N PRO A 27 3.05 -23.02 -3.58
CA PRO A 27 1.85 -23.37 -4.34
C PRO A 27 0.54 -23.01 -3.64
N SER A 28 0.56 -22.92 -2.31
CA SER A 28 -0.59 -22.50 -1.51
C SER A 28 -0.79 -20.99 -1.45
N PHE A 29 0.13 -20.21 -2.01
CA PHE A 29 0.07 -18.75 -2.06
C PHE A 29 -0.08 -18.30 -3.51
N ALA A 30 -1.32 -18.14 -3.96
CA ALA A 30 -1.62 -17.80 -5.34
C ALA A 30 -1.94 -16.30 -5.47
N ILE A 31 -1.23 -15.62 -6.37
CA ILE A 31 -1.57 -14.26 -6.81
C ILE A 31 -2.17 -14.37 -8.20
N ASP A 32 -3.47 -14.18 -8.28
CA ASP A 32 -4.19 -14.03 -9.55
C ASP A 32 -4.08 -12.57 -10.06
N GLN A 33 -4.77 -12.29 -11.16
CA GLN A 33 -4.72 -10.98 -11.79
C GLN A 33 -5.30 -9.88 -10.89
N GLU A 34 -6.37 -10.17 -10.18
CA GLU A 34 -7.08 -9.26 -9.28
C GLU A 34 -6.26 -8.93 -8.03
N ARG A 35 -5.70 -9.94 -7.35
CA ARG A 35 -4.77 -9.76 -6.22
C ARG A 35 -3.52 -9.01 -6.65
N GLY A 36 -2.98 -9.34 -7.83
CA GLY A 36 -1.81 -8.69 -8.40
C GLY A 36 -2.07 -7.20 -8.70
N ALA A 37 -3.23 -6.88 -9.28
CA ALA A 37 -3.66 -5.51 -9.50
C ALA A 37 -3.82 -4.73 -8.19
N GLY A 38 -4.47 -5.34 -7.18
CA GLY A 38 -4.61 -4.73 -5.86
C GLY A 38 -3.26 -4.45 -5.20
N LEU A 39 -2.33 -5.41 -5.29
CA LEU A 39 -0.97 -5.26 -4.76
C LEU A 39 -0.25 -4.11 -5.44
N ALA A 40 -0.31 -4.04 -6.78
CA ALA A 40 0.32 -2.98 -7.56
C ALA A 40 -0.24 -1.61 -7.18
N VAL A 41 -1.56 -1.47 -7.05
CA VAL A 41 -2.21 -0.21 -6.64
C VAL A 41 -1.70 0.24 -5.28
N ILE A 42 -1.70 -0.63 -4.26
CA ILE A 42 -1.24 -0.28 -2.91
C ILE A 42 0.24 0.12 -2.91
N VAL A 43 1.10 -0.64 -3.60
CA VAL A 43 2.53 -0.38 -3.69
C VAL A 43 2.81 0.96 -4.36
N VAL A 44 2.21 1.19 -5.53
CA VAL A 44 2.40 2.43 -6.29
C VAL A 44 1.88 3.63 -5.50
N SER A 45 0.66 3.54 -4.95
CA SER A 45 0.07 4.61 -4.14
C SER A 45 0.94 4.93 -2.92
N TYR A 46 1.48 3.93 -2.22
CA TYR A 46 2.36 4.17 -1.08
C TYR A 46 3.68 4.84 -1.48
N VAL A 47 4.35 4.34 -2.54
CA VAL A 47 5.62 4.89 -3.02
C VAL A 47 5.44 6.34 -3.47
N ILE A 48 4.37 6.63 -4.22
CA ILE A 48 4.02 7.99 -4.63
C ILE A 48 3.68 8.84 -3.40
N GLY A 49 2.80 8.35 -2.54
CA GLY A 49 2.35 9.10 -1.36
C GLY A 49 3.50 9.49 -0.41
N VAL A 50 4.47 8.58 -0.20
CA VAL A 50 5.69 8.87 0.57
C VAL A 50 6.64 9.81 -0.17
N SER A 51 6.65 9.79 -1.50
CA SER A 51 7.45 10.72 -2.31
C SER A 51 6.88 12.13 -2.30
N VAL A 52 5.55 12.24 -2.33
CA VAL A 52 4.83 13.51 -2.25
C VAL A 52 4.94 14.07 -0.84
N ASP A 53 4.55 13.31 0.19
CA ASP A 53 4.70 13.69 1.58
C ASP A 53 5.44 12.62 2.38
N PRO A 54 6.75 12.82 2.64
CA PRO A 54 7.48 11.91 3.49
C PRO A 54 6.94 11.96 4.93
N GLY A 55 6.33 13.04 5.40
CA GLY A 55 6.01 13.17 6.82
C GLY A 55 7.25 13.04 7.72
N PRO A 56 7.07 12.77 9.02
CA PRO A 56 8.17 12.73 9.98
C PRO A 56 9.14 11.57 9.70
N GLY A 57 10.44 11.85 9.83
CA GLY A 57 11.51 10.87 9.62
C GLY A 57 11.61 9.80 10.72
N GLY A 58 12.41 8.78 10.44
CA GLY A 58 12.69 7.68 11.37
C GLY A 58 11.55 6.67 11.53
N TRP A 59 11.81 5.59 12.27
CA TRP A 59 10.86 4.50 12.48
C TRP A 59 9.62 4.92 13.26
N ALA A 60 9.76 5.82 14.24
CA ALA A 60 8.61 6.37 14.96
C ALA A 60 7.64 7.12 14.01
N GLY A 61 8.17 7.80 12.98
CA GLY A 61 7.36 8.44 11.95
C GLY A 61 6.61 7.45 11.05
N VAL A 62 7.19 6.28 10.79
CA VAL A 62 6.55 5.19 10.03
C VAL A 62 5.29 4.71 10.75
N PHE A 63 5.41 4.33 12.03
CA PHE A 63 4.28 3.81 12.80
C PHE A 63 3.21 4.85 13.13
N ARG A 64 3.53 6.15 13.02
CA ARG A 64 2.55 7.24 13.14
C ARG A 64 1.89 7.60 11.80
N SER A 65 2.41 7.10 10.68
CA SER A 65 1.94 7.47 9.35
C SER A 65 0.64 6.75 9.00
N ARG A 66 -0.42 7.55 8.76
CA ARG A 66 -1.71 7.05 8.21
C ARG A 66 -1.53 6.31 6.88
N LYS A 67 -0.62 6.80 6.03
CA LYS A 67 -0.27 6.19 4.73
C LYS A 67 0.33 4.79 4.91
N PHE A 68 1.15 4.62 5.95
CA PHE A 68 1.75 3.31 6.26
C PHE A 68 0.69 2.31 6.70
N TRP A 69 -0.20 2.68 7.63
CA TRP A 69 -1.24 1.78 8.08
C TRP A 69 -2.25 1.42 6.98
N ALA A 70 -2.59 2.35 6.09
CA ALA A 70 -3.42 2.06 4.93
C ALA A 70 -2.76 1.01 4.01
N ALA A 71 -1.48 1.18 3.69
CA ALA A 71 -0.74 0.22 2.89
C ALA A 71 -0.58 -1.13 3.60
N ALA A 72 -0.30 -1.12 4.90
CA ALA A 72 -0.14 -2.32 5.71
C ALA A 72 -1.44 -3.15 5.76
N VAL A 73 -2.59 -2.50 5.99
CA VAL A 73 -3.90 -3.17 5.97
C VAL A 73 -4.16 -3.80 4.60
N GLY A 74 -3.95 -3.06 3.52
CA GLY A 74 -4.15 -3.59 2.16
C GLY A 74 -3.24 -4.78 1.85
N LEU A 75 -1.95 -4.68 2.19
CA LEU A 75 -1.00 -5.78 2.05
C LEU A 75 -1.40 -7.00 2.89
N THR A 76 -1.82 -6.80 4.14
CA THR A 76 -2.27 -7.89 5.01
C THR A 76 -3.51 -8.59 4.44
N VAL A 77 -4.49 -7.84 3.93
CA VAL A 77 -5.68 -8.42 3.31
C VAL A 77 -5.31 -9.27 2.09
N ILE A 78 -4.48 -8.74 1.18
CA ILE A 78 -4.02 -9.47 -0.01
C ILE A 78 -3.20 -10.71 0.39
N PHE A 79 -2.35 -10.58 1.41
CA PHE A 79 -1.53 -11.67 1.88
C PHE A 79 -2.37 -12.80 2.50
N LEU A 80 -3.32 -12.47 3.37
CA LEU A 80 -4.23 -13.45 3.97
C LEU A 80 -5.08 -14.16 2.91
N ASP A 81 -5.64 -13.38 1.98
CA ASP A 81 -6.43 -13.93 0.89
C ASP A 81 -5.61 -14.84 -0.03
N GLY A 82 -4.35 -14.47 -0.31
CA GLY A 82 -3.43 -15.29 -1.08
C GLY A 82 -3.15 -16.67 -0.46
N PHE A 83 -3.21 -16.81 0.87
CA PHE A 83 -3.14 -18.09 1.58
C PHE A 83 -4.48 -18.85 1.63
N GLY A 84 -5.52 -18.34 0.98
CA GLY A 84 -6.88 -18.90 1.04
C GLY A 84 -7.56 -18.71 2.39
N VAL A 85 -7.09 -17.77 3.22
CA VAL A 85 -7.73 -17.46 4.50
C VAL A 85 -9.06 -16.80 4.21
N LYS A 86 -10.16 -17.52 4.48
CA LYS A 86 -11.52 -16.97 4.36
C LYS A 86 -11.71 -15.86 5.39
N LEU A 87 -11.62 -14.63 4.94
CA LEU A 87 -11.93 -13.47 5.76
C LEU A 87 -13.42 -13.53 6.19
N PRO A 88 -13.75 -13.16 7.43
CA PRO A 88 -15.11 -13.34 7.97
C PRO A 88 -16.18 -12.48 7.29
N PHE A 89 -15.81 -11.65 6.31
CA PHE A 89 -16.66 -10.69 5.61
C PHE A 89 -17.06 -11.15 4.19
N GLY A 90 -16.66 -12.34 3.74
CA GLY A 90 -17.06 -12.85 2.41
C GLY A 90 -16.57 -12.01 1.23
N ILE A 91 -15.34 -11.52 1.31
CA ILE A 91 -14.71 -10.68 0.27
C ILE A 91 -14.50 -11.51 -1.00
N THR A 92 -15.00 -11.04 -2.13
CA THR A 92 -14.74 -11.63 -3.45
C THR A 92 -13.45 -11.08 -4.06
N GLU A 93 -12.87 -11.80 -5.04
CA GLU A 93 -11.61 -11.39 -5.70
C GLU A 93 -11.70 -9.99 -6.31
N GLY A 94 -12.81 -9.64 -6.96
CA GLY A 94 -13.04 -8.29 -7.49
C GLY A 94 -13.05 -7.20 -6.40
N GLN A 95 -13.58 -7.51 -5.21
CA GLN A 95 -13.60 -6.56 -4.10
C GLN A 95 -12.21 -6.26 -3.53
N LEU A 96 -11.23 -7.15 -3.72
CA LEU A 96 -9.85 -6.90 -3.29
C LEU A 96 -9.22 -5.74 -4.08
N ALA A 97 -9.47 -5.70 -5.39
CA ALA A 97 -9.02 -4.60 -6.24
C ALA A 97 -9.72 -3.29 -5.84
N ASP A 98 -11.02 -3.33 -5.56
CA ASP A 98 -11.77 -2.15 -5.10
C ASP A 98 -11.24 -1.63 -3.75
N ILE A 99 -10.98 -2.51 -2.79
CA ILE A 99 -10.37 -2.16 -1.50
C ILE A 99 -9.00 -1.51 -1.73
N ALA A 100 -8.17 -2.10 -2.59
CA ALA A 100 -6.86 -1.54 -2.92
C ALA A 100 -6.97 -0.14 -3.55
N VAL A 101 -7.93 0.08 -4.44
CA VAL A 101 -8.20 1.40 -5.04
C VAL A 101 -8.64 2.41 -3.98
N VAL A 102 -9.55 2.04 -3.08
CA VAL A 102 -9.98 2.92 -1.98
C VAL A 102 -8.81 3.28 -1.06
N LEU A 103 -7.98 2.30 -0.68
CA LEU A 103 -6.78 2.54 0.11
C LEU A 103 -5.76 3.41 -0.64
N GLY A 104 -5.59 3.19 -1.94
CA GLY A 104 -4.73 3.99 -2.80
C GLY A 104 -5.18 5.45 -2.88
N ALA A 105 -6.49 5.68 -3.05
CA ALA A 105 -7.09 7.00 -3.03
C ALA A 105 -6.91 7.69 -1.67
N TYR A 106 -7.08 6.96 -0.57
CA TYR A 106 -6.82 7.47 0.77
C TYR A 106 -5.36 7.88 0.97
N ILE A 107 -4.41 7.02 0.56
CA ILE A 107 -2.98 7.33 0.64
C ILE A 107 -2.64 8.59 -0.16
N ALA A 108 -3.20 8.71 -1.38
CA ALA A 108 -3.01 9.88 -2.23
C ALA A 108 -3.60 11.14 -1.58
N GLY A 109 -4.83 11.07 -1.06
CA GLY A 109 -5.48 12.18 -0.35
C GLY A 109 -4.63 12.65 0.83
N VAL A 110 -4.21 11.74 1.71
CA VAL A 110 -3.35 12.06 2.86
C VAL A 110 -1.99 12.63 2.44
N ALA A 111 -1.46 12.25 1.28
CA ALA A 111 -0.21 12.80 0.79
C ALA A 111 -0.36 14.24 0.26
N LEU A 112 -1.54 14.60 -0.24
CA LEU A 112 -1.85 15.90 -0.81
C LEU A 112 -2.44 16.89 0.21
N GLU A 113 -2.90 16.40 1.38
CA GLU A 113 -3.37 17.24 2.49
C GLU A 113 -2.34 18.34 2.82
N GLY A 114 -2.80 19.60 2.82
CA GLY A 114 -1.98 20.77 3.12
C GLY A 114 -1.04 21.23 1.99
N LYS A 115 -1.02 20.56 0.83
CA LYS A 115 -0.19 20.94 -0.33
C LYS A 115 -0.96 21.62 -1.46
N ILE A 116 -2.29 21.48 -1.47
CA ILE A 116 -3.15 22.16 -2.45
C ILE A 116 -3.62 23.48 -1.82
N PRO A 117 -3.33 24.64 -2.42
CA PRO A 117 -3.85 25.91 -1.94
C PRO A 117 -5.38 25.89 -1.97
N SER A 118 -6.01 26.37 -0.91
CA SER A 118 -7.47 26.49 -0.86
C SER A 118 -7.94 27.38 -2.00
N PHE A 119 -8.81 26.85 -2.87
CA PHE A 119 -9.42 27.64 -3.94
C PHE A 119 -10.18 28.81 -3.33
N ASN A 120 -9.72 30.03 -3.58
CA ASN A 120 -10.41 31.24 -3.18
C ASN A 120 -11.07 31.84 -4.43
N PRO A 121 -12.40 31.73 -4.60
CA PRO A 121 -13.11 32.24 -5.78
C PRO A 121 -13.12 33.78 -5.89
N THR A 122 -12.57 34.49 -4.91
CA THR A 122 -12.61 35.96 -4.83
C THR A 122 -11.26 36.65 -5.10
N ARG A 123 -10.26 35.92 -5.62
CA ARG A 123 -8.98 36.48 -6.13
C ARG A 123 -8.77 36.16 -7.59
#